data_AF-A0A527Z0C2-F1
#
_entry.id   AF-A0A527Z0C2-F1
#
_cell.length_a   1.000
_cell.length_b   1.000
_cell.length_c   1.000
_cell.angle_alpha   90.00
_cell.angle_beta   90.00
_cell.angle_gamma   90.00
#
_symmetry.space_group_name_H-M   'P 1'
#
loop_
_entity.id
_entity.type
_entity.pdbx_description
1 polymer ?
#
loop_
_entity_poly.entity_id
_entity_poly.type
_entity_poly.pdbx_seq_one_letter_code
_entity_poly.pdbx_strand_id
1 'polypeptide(L)'
;FETDIADPKPYMETHDLVVAADGLNSKARSAFVDVFKPDIDTRKCKFVWLGTQQKFDDAFTFIFEKTEHGWVWAHAYQFDKDTATFIVECSEQTWERFGFGAMSQQESIAVCERIFARHLGGHALMTNANHIRGSAWINFPRVLCERWSYRNLA
;
A
#
# COMPACT_ATOMS: atom_id res chain seq x y z
N PHE A 1 -7.41 -15.77 -6.71
CA PHE A 1 -8.82 -15.87 -7.14
C PHE A 1 -8.90 -16.80 -8.33
N GLU A 2 -9.90 -17.67 -8.37
CA GLU A 2 -10.05 -18.67 -9.44
C GLU A 2 -10.86 -18.15 -10.62
N THR A 3 -11.60 -17.05 -10.45
CA THR A 3 -12.40 -16.42 -11.50
C THR A 3 -12.42 -14.91 -11.31
N ASP A 4 -12.19 -14.15 -12.39
CA ASP A 4 -12.33 -12.70 -12.39
C ASP A 4 -13.78 -12.32 -12.72
N ILE A 5 -14.41 -11.53 -11.85
CA ILE A 5 -15.80 -11.07 -12.05
C ILE A 5 -15.76 -9.66 -12.62
N ALA A 6 -16.26 -9.48 -13.83
CA ALA A 6 -16.27 -8.18 -14.50
C ALA A 6 -17.47 -7.29 -14.12
N ASP A 7 -18.64 -7.89 -13.88
CA ASP A 7 -19.89 -7.20 -13.57
C ASP A 7 -20.66 -7.97 -12.48
N PRO A 8 -21.07 -7.32 -11.37
CA PRO A 8 -21.88 -7.97 -10.33
C PRO A 8 -23.34 -8.25 -10.74
N LYS A 9 -23.90 -7.57 -11.76
CA LYS A 9 -25.35 -7.62 -12.07
C LYS A 9 -25.89 -9.02 -12.34
N PRO A 10 -25.24 -9.89 -13.15
CA PRO A 10 -25.75 -11.25 -13.38
C PRO A 10 -25.87 -12.08 -12.10
N TYR A 11 -24.96 -11.84 -11.14
CA TYR A 11 -25.00 -12.49 -9.84
C TYR A 11 -26.12 -11.93 -8.97
N MET A 12 -26.38 -10.61 -9.04
CA MET A 12 -27.50 -9.98 -8.34
C MET A 12 -28.87 -10.48 -8.82
N GLU A 13 -28.99 -10.93 -10.07
CA GLU A 13 -30.23 -11.49 -10.62
C GLU A 13 -30.49 -12.94 -10.19
N THR A 14 -29.42 -13.69 -9.91
CA THR A 14 -29.47 -15.15 -9.69
C THR A 14 -29.26 -15.55 -8.24
N HIS A 15 -28.88 -14.62 -7.38
CA HIS A 15 -28.58 -14.86 -5.96
C HIS A 15 -29.35 -13.89 -5.07
N ASP A 16 -29.70 -14.33 -3.86
CA ASP A 16 -30.39 -13.50 -2.88
C ASP A 16 -29.49 -12.44 -2.24
N LEU A 17 -28.16 -12.66 -2.23
CA LEU A 17 -27.15 -11.75 -1.70
C LEU A 17 -25.83 -11.89 -2.48
N VAL A 18 -25.21 -10.76 -2.79
CA VAL A 18 -23.88 -10.65 -3.39
C VAL A 18 -23.01 -9.76 -2.50
N VAL A 19 -21.82 -10.24 -2.12
CA VAL A 19 -20.85 -9.48 -1.33
C VAL A 19 -19.63 -9.15 -2.17
N ALA A 20 -19.40 -7.87 -2.43
CA ALA A 20 -18.28 -7.35 -3.19
C ALA A 20 -17.07 -7.10 -2.27
N ALA A 21 -16.18 -8.10 -2.18
CA ALA A 21 -14.90 -8.01 -1.49
C ALA A 21 -13.72 -7.77 -2.47
N ASP A 22 -13.95 -6.99 -3.53
CA ASP A 22 -13.03 -6.77 -4.66
C ASP A 22 -12.08 -5.57 -4.46
N GLY A 23 -12.04 -5.01 -3.24
CA GLY A 23 -10.96 -4.16 -2.75
C GLY A 23 -10.87 -2.76 -3.36
N LEU A 24 -9.66 -2.21 -3.39
CA LEU A 24 -9.41 -0.82 -3.76
C LEU A 24 -9.86 -0.51 -5.19
N ASN A 25 -9.70 -1.43 -6.13
CA ASN A 25 -10.09 -1.27 -7.53
C ASN A 25 -11.46 -1.91 -7.83
N SER A 26 -12.39 -1.85 -6.86
CA SER A 26 -13.70 -2.49 -6.93
C SER A 26 -14.46 -2.19 -8.23
N LYS A 27 -14.75 -3.26 -8.97
CA LYS A 27 -15.61 -3.24 -10.16
C LYS A 27 -17.07 -3.11 -9.75
N ALA A 28 -17.45 -3.69 -8.61
CA ALA A 28 -18.80 -3.55 -8.07
C ALA A 28 -19.12 -2.08 -7.74
N ARG A 29 -18.20 -1.39 -7.06
CA ARG A 29 -18.33 0.03 -6.77
C ARG A 29 -18.40 0.89 -8.03
N SER A 30 -17.59 0.55 -9.04
CA SER A 30 -17.57 1.24 -10.33
C SER A 30 -18.87 1.04 -11.12
N ALA A 31 -19.45 -0.16 -11.09
CA ALA A 31 -20.69 -0.50 -11.79
C ALA A 31 -21.93 0.27 -11.28
N PHE A 32 -21.89 0.77 -10.04
CA PHE A 32 -22.95 1.55 -9.40
C PHE A 32 -22.40 2.84 -8.78
N VAL A 33 -21.51 3.52 -9.49
CA VAL A 33 -20.85 4.76 -9.02
C VAL A 33 -21.85 5.84 -8.60
N ASP A 34 -22.97 5.99 -9.31
CA ASP A 34 -24.00 6.99 -8.99
C ASP A 34 -24.78 6.66 -7.70
N VAL A 35 -24.77 5.39 -7.28
CA VAL A 35 -25.43 4.93 -6.05
C VAL A 35 -24.46 5.01 -4.88
N PHE A 36 -23.25 4.47 -5.04
CA PHE A 36 -22.26 4.41 -3.96
C PHE A 36 -21.57 5.75 -3.72
N LYS A 37 -21.42 6.56 -4.77
CA LYS A 37 -20.77 7.87 -4.78
C LYS A 37 -19.42 7.82 -4.04
N PRO A 38 -18.43 7.12 -4.61
CA PRO A 38 -17.13 7.02 -3.99
C PRO A 38 -16.44 8.38 -3.91
N ASP A 39 -16.00 8.75 -2.70
CA ASP A 39 -15.05 9.82 -2.44
C ASP A 39 -13.63 9.22 -2.39
N ILE A 40 -12.85 9.46 -3.44
CA ILE A 40 -11.47 9.00 -3.54
C ILE A 40 -10.53 10.17 -3.35
N ASP A 41 -9.76 10.12 -2.26
CA ASP A 41 -8.81 11.15 -1.86
C ASP A 41 -7.41 10.56 -1.78
N THR A 42 -6.60 10.89 -2.79
CA THR A 42 -5.21 10.47 -2.88
C THR A 42 -4.34 11.28 -1.91
N ARG A 43 -3.81 10.60 -0.88
CA ARG A 43 -2.97 11.22 0.14
C ARG A 43 -1.62 11.65 -0.44
N LYS A 44 -1.09 12.76 0.10
CA LYS A 44 0.09 13.46 -0.45
C LYS A 44 1.41 12.71 -0.27
N CYS A 45 1.56 11.95 0.80
CA CYS A 45 2.79 11.22 1.06
C CYS A 45 2.94 10.05 0.07
N LYS A 46 4.19 9.79 -0.31
CA LYS A 46 4.58 8.62 -1.08
C LYS A 46 5.00 7.55 -0.09
N PHE A 47 4.63 6.30 -0.35
CA PHE A 47 5.09 5.17 0.44
C PHE A 47 5.47 3.97 -0.43
N VAL A 48 6.29 3.09 0.13
CA VAL A 48 6.62 1.78 -0.42
C VAL A 48 6.51 0.73 0.69
N TRP A 49 5.93 -0.42 0.38
CA TRP A 49 5.78 -1.53 1.31
C TRP A 49 6.91 -2.52 1.12
N LEU A 50 7.73 -2.70 2.15
CA LEU A 50 8.83 -3.65 2.17
C LEU A 50 8.68 -4.63 3.34
N GLY A 51 9.48 -5.67 3.33
CA GLY A 51 9.67 -6.58 4.46
C GLY A 51 11.11 -6.57 4.94
N THR A 52 11.37 -7.17 6.10
CA THR A 52 12.73 -7.41 6.61
C THR A 52 12.74 -8.61 7.56
N GLN A 53 13.92 -9.18 7.79
CA GLN A 53 14.14 -10.17 8.85
C GLN A 53 14.52 -9.54 10.19
N GLN A 54 14.67 -8.21 10.25
CA GLN A 54 14.83 -7.51 11.51
C GLN A 54 13.60 -7.74 12.40
N LYS A 55 13.84 -7.92 13.70
CA LYS A 55 12.79 -8.06 14.70
C LYS A 55 12.51 -6.72 15.38
N PHE A 56 11.23 -6.46 15.62
CA PHE A 56 10.76 -5.29 16.33
C PHE A 56 9.97 -5.78 17.55
N ASP A 57 10.68 -6.01 18.66
CA ASP A 57 10.28 -6.64 19.94
C ASP A 57 8.78 -6.56 20.31
N ASP A 58 7.97 -7.36 19.63
CA ASP A 58 6.49 -7.47 19.70
C ASP A 58 5.72 -6.14 19.71
N ALA A 59 6.33 -5.06 19.21
CA ALA A 59 5.76 -3.72 19.26
C ALA A 59 5.70 -3.06 17.88
N PHE A 60 4.58 -2.41 17.61
CA PHE A 60 4.47 -1.52 16.46
C PHE A 60 5.44 -0.35 16.65
N THR A 61 6.40 -0.23 15.73
CA THR A 61 7.51 0.72 15.84
C THR A 61 7.38 1.82 14.79
N PHE A 62 7.49 3.07 15.24
CA PHE A 62 7.56 4.26 14.38
C PHE A 62 8.99 4.80 14.38
N ILE A 63 9.60 4.86 13.21
CA ILE A 63 10.99 5.28 13.03
C ILE A 63 11.02 6.56 12.20
N PHE A 64 11.70 7.60 12.66
CA PHE A 64 11.84 8.87 11.94
C PHE A 64 13.31 9.19 11.71
N GLU A 65 13.69 9.43 10.45
CA GLU A 65 15.04 9.77 10.05
C GLU A 65 15.03 11.11 9.29
N LYS A 66 15.87 12.04 9.73
CA LYS A 66 16.08 13.32 9.04
C LYS A 66 17.28 13.17 8.11
N THR A 67 17.05 13.34 6.82
CA THR A 67 18.06 13.22 5.77
C THR A 67 18.40 14.59 5.18
N GLU A 68 19.36 14.62 4.26
CA GLU A 68 19.72 15.77 3.44
C GLU A 68 18.57 16.27 2.55
N HIS A 69 17.59 15.41 2.25
CA HIS A 69 16.47 15.72 1.35
C HIS A 69 15.15 15.98 2.06
N GLY A 70 15.04 15.61 3.35
CA GLY A 70 13.88 15.88 4.19
C GLY A 70 13.68 14.79 5.24
N TRP A 71 12.46 14.70 5.76
CA TRP A 71 12.09 13.61 6.67
C TRP A 71 11.64 12.38 5.88
N VAL A 72 12.10 11.21 6.33
CA VAL A 72 11.67 9.89 5.89
C VAL A 72 11.34 9.09 7.14
N TRP A 73 10.24 8.35 7.15
CA TRP A 73 9.84 7.54 8.29
C TRP A 73 9.45 6.14 7.87
N ALA A 74 9.46 5.22 8.83
CA ALA A 74 9.03 3.85 8.63
C ALA A 74 8.06 3.40 9.72
N HIS A 75 7.07 2.62 9.30
CA HIS A 75 6.21 1.83 10.16
C HIS A 75 6.67 0.38 10.10
N ALA A 76 7.08 -0.17 11.25
CA ALA A 76 7.61 -1.51 11.32
C ALA A 76 6.89 -2.35 12.37
N TYR A 77 6.51 -3.58 11.99
CA TYR A 77 5.83 -4.52 12.89
C TYR A 77 5.98 -5.96 12.39
N GLN A 78 6.05 -6.89 13.34
CA GLN A 78 6.15 -8.32 13.08
C GLN A 78 4.83 -8.85 12.49
N PHE A 79 4.87 -9.68 11.43
CA PHE A 79 3.66 -10.37 10.92
C PHE A 79 3.77 -11.90 10.94
N ASP A 80 4.99 -12.45 11.05
CA ASP A 80 5.23 -13.86 11.38
C ASP A 80 6.49 -14.01 12.25
N LYS A 81 6.89 -15.24 12.55
CA LYS A 81 8.01 -15.55 13.46
C LYS A 81 9.35 -14.94 13.01
N ASP A 82 9.57 -14.80 11.71
CA ASP A 82 10.89 -14.57 11.11
C ASP A 82 10.95 -13.29 10.26
N THR A 83 9.80 -12.66 9.99
CA THR A 83 9.71 -11.47 9.14
C THR A 83 8.76 -10.39 9.68
N ALA A 84 9.17 -9.15 9.42
CA ALA A 84 8.45 -7.94 9.77
C ALA A 84 8.09 -7.13 8.52
N THR A 85 6.97 -6.41 8.60
CA THR A 85 6.61 -5.35 7.65
C THR A 85 7.48 -4.14 7.93
N PHE A 86 7.92 -3.46 6.87
CA PHE A 86 8.68 -2.22 6.92
C PHE A 86 8.16 -1.25 5.84
N ILE A 87 7.16 -0.45 6.18
CA ILE A 87 6.55 0.51 5.25
C ILE A 87 7.31 1.82 5.37
N VAL A 88 7.97 2.25 4.30
CA VAL A 88 8.70 3.51 4.26
C VAL A 88 7.81 4.58 3.62
N GLU A 89 7.79 5.77 4.20
CA GLU A 89 6.99 6.89 3.73
C GLU A 89 7.78 8.21 3.81
N CYS A 90 7.50 9.12 2.88
CA CYS A 90 7.99 10.49 2.92
C CYS A 90 7.05 11.45 2.18
N SER A 91 7.29 12.75 2.30
CA SER A 91 6.58 13.75 1.50
C SER A 91 6.95 13.64 0.02
N GLU A 92 6.06 14.11 -0.87
CA GLU A 92 6.35 14.14 -2.31
C GLU A 92 7.61 14.94 -2.65
N GLN A 93 7.83 16.08 -1.97
CA GLN A 93 9.06 16.87 -2.15
C GLN A 93 10.33 16.10 -1.75
N THR A 94 10.31 15.36 -0.63
CA THR A 94 11.46 14.52 -0.23
C THR A 94 11.68 13.41 -1.26
N TRP A 95 10.59 12.80 -1.72
CA TRP A 95 10.63 11.73 -2.73
C TRP A 95 11.24 12.18 -4.06
N GLU A 96 10.84 13.36 -4.54
CA GLU A 96 11.39 13.97 -5.76
C GLU A 96 12.88 14.27 -5.62
N ARG A 97 13.30 14.82 -4.47
CA ARG A 97 14.70 15.16 -4.20
C ARG A 97 15.61 13.93 -4.14
N PHE A 98 15.12 12.82 -3.60
CA PHE A 98 15.83 11.54 -3.67
C PHE A 98 15.85 10.95 -5.10
N GLY A 99 14.95 11.38 -5.97
CA GLY A 99 14.83 10.83 -7.33
C GLY A 99 14.19 9.43 -7.35
N PHE A 100 13.45 9.04 -6.31
CA PHE A 100 12.90 7.69 -6.18
C PHE A 100 12.04 7.27 -7.37
N GLY A 101 11.34 8.19 -8.04
CA GLY A 101 10.51 7.88 -9.21
C GLY A 101 11.27 7.36 -10.43
N ALA A 102 12.56 7.67 -10.55
CA ALA A 102 13.42 7.22 -11.65
C ALA A 102 14.27 6.00 -11.28
N MET A 103 14.34 5.66 -9.98
CA MET A 103 15.10 4.51 -9.50
C MET A 103 14.37 3.20 -9.82
N SER A 104 15.15 2.17 -10.12
CA SER A 104 14.68 0.80 -10.00
C SER A 104 14.29 0.50 -8.55
N GLN A 105 13.47 -0.54 -8.37
CA GLN A 105 13.05 -0.98 -7.04
C GLN A 105 14.25 -1.31 -6.15
N GLN A 106 15.29 -1.96 -6.69
CA GLN A 106 16.49 -2.34 -5.93
C GLN A 106 17.33 -1.12 -5.53
N GLU A 107 17.49 -0.14 -6.43
CA GLU A 107 18.16 1.12 -6.09
C GLU A 107 17.41 1.87 -4.98
N SER A 108 16.08 1.93 -5.07
CA SER A 108 15.27 2.54 -4.01
C SER A 108 15.39 1.80 -2.68
N ILE A 109 15.41 0.46 -2.71
CA ILE A 109 15.59 -0.38 -1.51
C ILE A 109 16.93 -0.07 -0.85
N ALA A 110 18.02 -0.02 -1.63
CA ALA A 110 19.35 0.28 -1.11
C ALA A 110 19.43 1.68 -0.47
N VAL A 111 18.72 2.67 -1.01
CA VAL A 111 18.61 3.99 -0.38
C VAL A 111 17.85 3.90 0.95
N CYS A 112 16.73 3.18 1.01
CA CYS A 112 16.00 2.97 2.26
C CYS A 112 16.85 2.23 3.30
N GLU A 113 17.59 1.19 2.92
CA GLU A 113 18.52 0.48 3.81
C GLU A 113 19.58 1.42 4.38
N ARG A 114 20.14 2.32 3.54
CA ARG A 114 21.09 3.33 4.00
C ARG A 114 20.47 4.31 4.99
N ILE A 115 19.26 4.80 4.73
CA ILE A 115 18.55 5.73 5.63
C ILE A 115 18.29 5.07 6.99
N PHE A 116 17.85 3.81 7.00
CA PHE A 116 17.43 3.10 8.21
C PHE A 116 18.47 2.13 8.77
N ALA A 117 19.74 2.23 8.35
CA ALA A 117 20.79 1.27 8.71
C ALA A 117 20.91 1.03 10.23
N ARG A 118 20.72 2.09 11.02
CA ARG A 118 20.75 2.04 12.50
C ARG A 118 19.64 1.18 13.11
N HIS A 119 18.51 1.07 12.43
CA HIS A 119 17.32 0.34 12.90
C HIS A 119 17.25 -1.07 12.31
N LEU A 120 17.83 -1.27 11.13
CA LEU A 120 17.82 -2.57 10.45
C LEU A 120 18.86 -3.54 10.99
N GLY A 121 19.90 -3.07 11.70
CA GLY A 121 20.91 -3.95 12.29
C GLY A 121 21.65 -4.83 11.26
N GLY A 122 21.71 -4.40 9.99
CA GLY A 122 22.30 -5.16 8.89
C GLY A 122 21.34 -6.14 8.18
N HIS A 123 20.08 -6.24 8.60
CA HIS A 123 19.08 -7.00 7.87
C HIS A 123 18.64 -6.25 6.61
N ALA A 124 18.54 -7.00 5.50
CA ALA A 124 18.09 -6.45 4.22
C ALA A 124 16.60 -6.10 4.24
N LEU A 125 16.23 -5.17 3.37
CA LEU A 125 14.86 -4.88 2.98
C LEU A 125 14.48 -5.71 1.74
N MET A 126 13.28 -6.28 1.74
CA MET A 126 12.78 -7.16 0.67
C MET A 126 11.44 -6.69 0.13
N THR A 127 11.12 -7.12 -1.08
CA THR A 127 9.88 -6.78 -1.79
C THR A 127 9.28 -8.02 -2.44
N ASN A 128 7.95 -8.15 -2.42
CA ASN A 128 7.21 -9.16 -3.18
C ASN A 128 6.64 -8.59 -4.49
N ALA A 129 6.82 -7.28 -4.73
CA ALA A 129 6.30 -6.55 -5.88
C ALA A 129 7.22 -6.63 -7.10
N ASN A 130 7.87 -7.78 -7.33
CA ASN A 130 8.82 -7.98 -8.43
C ASN A 130 8.17 -7.85 -9.82
N HIS A 131 6.84 -7.94 -9.89
CA HIS A 131 6.04 -7.79 -11.11
C HIS A 131 5.70 -6.33 -11.43
N ILE A 132 5.89 -5.39 -10.49
CA ILE A 132 5.62 -3.97 -10.69
C ILE A 132 6.82 -3.34 -11.41
N ARG A 133 6.59 -2.78 -12.60
CA ARG A 133 7.61 -1.97 -13.30
C ARG A 133 7.66 -0.57 -12.70
N GLY A 134 8.86 -0.08 -12.37
CA GLY A 134 9.08 1.24 -11.77
C GLY A 134 9.50 1.17 -10.30
N SER A 135 9.41 2.29 -9.59
CA SER A 135 9.97 2.42 -8.24
C SER A 135 9.14 1.78 -7.12
N ALA A 136 7.95 1.25 -7.44
CA ALA A 136 6.96 0.72 -6.50
C ALA A 136 6.42 1.72 -5.44
N TRP A 137 6.89 2.96 -5.43
CA TRP A 137 6.34 4.03 -4.60
C TRP A 137 4.99 4.49 -5.12
N ILE A 138 4.00 4.56 -4.23
CA ILE A 138 2.65 5.02 -4.57
C ILE A 138 2.14 6.01 -3.53
N ASN A 139 1.08 6.72 -3.87
CA ASN A 139 0.28 7.46 -2.90
C ASN A 139 -0.85 6.56 -2.38
N PHE A 140 -1.31 6.79 -1.15
CA PHE A 140 -2.43 6.04 -0.58
C PHE A 140 -3.77 6.64 -1.02
N PRO A 141 -4.60 5.95 -1.81
CA PRO A 141 -5.96 6.40 -2.10
C PRO A 141 -6.89 6.03 -0.94
N ARG A 142 -7.35 7.03 -0.19
CA ARG A 142 -8.45 6.83 0.74
C ARG A 142 -9.73 6.74 -0.06
N VAL A 143 -10.47 5.65 0.11
CA VAL A 143 -11.80 5.48 -0.51
C VAL A 143 -12.85 5.46 0.58
N LEU A 144 -13.82 6.36 0.48
CA LEU A 144 -15.09 6.29 1.20
C LEU A 144 -16.24 6.22 0.20
N CYS A 145 -17.40 5.77 0.64
CA CYS A 145 -18.64 5.80 -0.12
C CYS A 145 -19.72 6.48 0.72
N GLU A 146 -20.60 7.28 0.11
CA GLU A 146 -21.80 7.78 0.79
C GLU A 146 -22.74 6.63 1.17
N ARG A 147 -22.71 5.54 0.40
CA ARG A 147 -23.51 4.34 0.61
C ARG A 147 -22.67 3.09 0.36
N TRP A 148 -22.95 2.02 1.12
CA TRP A 148 -22.18 0.76 1.09
C TRP A 148 -23.01 -0.45 0.66
N SER A 149 -24.25 -0.27 0.23
CA SER A 149 -25.07 -1.37 -0.30
C SER A 149 -26.09 -0.86 -1.31
N TYR A 150 -26.45 -1.71 -2.27
CA TYR A 150 -27.48 -1.43 -3.25
C TYR A 150 -28.28 -2.69 -3.56
N ARG A 151 -29.58 -2.70 -3.23
CA ARG A 151 -30.43 -3.89 -3.33
C ARG A 151 -29.81 -5.06 -2.54
N ASN A 152 -29.50 -6.16 -3.22
CA ASN A 152 -28.84 -7.35 -2.67
C ASN A 152 -27.32 -7.36 -2.85
N LEU A 153 -26.70 -6.23 -3.21
CA LEU A 153 -25.24 -6.06 -3.27
C LEU A 153 -24.74 -5.28 -2.04
N ALA A 154 -23.72 -5.81 -1.37
CA ALA A 154 -23.01 -5.16 -0.25
C ALA A 154 -21.50 -5.15 -0.49
#